data_AF-A0A433CU33-F1
#
_entry.id   AF-A0A433CU33-F1
#
_cell.length_a   1.000
_cell.length_b   1.000
_cell.length_c   1.000
_cell.angle_alpha   90.00
_cell.angle_beta   90.00
_cell.angle_gamma   90.00
#
_symmetry.space_group_name_H-M   'P 1'
#
loop_
_entity.id
_entity.type
_entity.pdbx_description
1 polymer ?
#
loop_
_entity_poly.entity_id
_entity_poly.type
_entity_poly.pdbx_seq_one_letter_code
_entity_poly.pdbx_strand_id
1 'polypeptide(L)'
;MKKEHLCTFFVLPLIGLSRFNFGEGNFANCYVSEDLSKVFVQVHDIKVVPMEIKFTCTTLHVKDGLKEKYGIPGAVLEFTIPELWNRDLQLFQKGLYSKMSPHAKDLIKKLSGLKYEDTKLDKMVTDYRLLALDKSPYLREYLEEALSVHLTPDLELMEPPAKEQFIVV
;
A
#
# COMPACT_ATOMS: atom_id res chain seq x y z
N MET A 1 -4.21 -4.43 -17.32
CA MET A 1 -3.34 -4.38 -16.13
C MET A 1 -4.24 -4.45 -14.90
N LYS A 2 -4.03 -5.37 -13.95
CA LYS A 2 -4.80 -5.36 -12.69
C LYS A 2 -4.44 -4.08 -11.92
N LYS A 3 -5.44 -3.34 -11.43
CA LYS A 3 -5.23 -2.14 -10.61
C LYS A 3 -4.75 -2.61 -9.23
N GLU A 4 -3.48 -2.37 -8.90
CA GLU A 4 -2.95 -2.70 -7.57
C GLU A 4 -3.51 -1.73 -6.52
N HIS A 5 -3.86 -2.24 -5.34
CA HIS A 5 -4.38 -1.41 -4.25
C HIS A 5 -3.28 -0.53 -3.63
N LEU A 6 -3.64 0.67 -3.19
CA LEU A 6 -2.71 1.61 -2.57
C LEU A 6 -2.19 1.10 -1.23
N CYS A 7 -2.99 0.35 -0.48
CA CYS A 7 -2.53 -0.25 0.78
C CYS A 7 -1.34 -1.21 0.58
N THR A 8 -1.16 -1.80 -0.61
CA THR A 8 0.04 -2.58 -0.96
C THR A 8 1.32 -1.75 -0.83
N PHE A 9 1.26 -0.47 -1.17
CA PHE A 9 2.43 0.41 -1.22
C PHE A 9 2.55 1.31 0.00
N PHE A 10 1.45 1.62 0.68
CA PHE A 10 1.45 2.61 1.76
C PHE A 10 1.27 1.99 3.15
N VAL A 11 0.62 0.82 3.24
CA VAL A 11 0.27 0.20 4.54
C VAL A 11 1.12 -1.04 4.79
N LEU A 12 1.28 -1.91 3.80
CA LEU A 12 2.11 -3.11 3.92
C LEU A 12 3.57 -2.79 4.34
N PRO A 13 4.21 -1.71 3.85
CA PRO A 13 5.53 -1.28 4.35
C PRO A 13 5.59 -0.92 5.83
N LEU A 14 4.50 -0.41 6.41
CA LEU A 14 4.47 0.00 7.82
C LEU A 14 4.59 -1.20 8.77
N ILE A 15 4.20 -2.39 8.30
CA ILE A 15 4.41 -3.65 9.01
C ILE A 15 5.68 -4.38 8.56
N GLY A 16 6.58 -3.71 7.82
CA GLY A 16 7.87 -4.24 7.40
C GLY A 16 7.80 -5.19 6.20
N LEU A 17 6.70 -5.20 5.45
CA LEU A 17 6.47 -6.12 4.34
C LEU A 17 6.30 -5.40 3.00
N SER A 18 6.46 -6.15 1.93
CA SER A 18 6.26 -5.77 0.53
C SER A 18 5.58 -6.91 -0.22
N ARG A 19 5.06 -6.66 -1.42
CA ARG A 19 4.50 -7.72 -2.27
C ARG A 19 5.48 -8.86 -2.59
N PHE A 20 6.79 -8.59 -2.51
CA PHE A 20 7.82 -9.58 -2.82
C PHE A 20 8.08 -10.59 -1.71
N ASN A 21 7.58 -10.32 -0.50
CA ASN A 21 7.77 -11.22 0.64
C ASN A 21 6.95 -12.52 0.54
N PHE A 22 5.95 -12.59 -0.35
CA PHE A 22 4.96 -13.67 -0.39
C PHE A 22 5.28 -14.78 -1.40
N GLY A 23 6.47 -14.76 -2.00
CA GLY A 23 6.86 -15.62 -3.11
C GLY A 23 6.65 -14.96 -4.47
N GLU A 24 7.54 -15.23 -5.41
CA GLU A 24 7.53 -14.60 -6.73
C GLU A 24 6.21 -14.87 -7.47
N GLY A 25 5.54 -13.81 -7.91
CA GLY A 25 4.25 -13.90 -8.60
C GLY A 25 3.09 -14.41 -7.76
N ASN A 26 3.26 -14.64 -6.46
CA ASN A 26 2.24 -15.22 -5.60
C ASN A 26 1.32 -14.18 -4.92
N PHE A 27 1.81 -12.95 -4.74
CA PHE A 27 1.02 -11.85 -4.22
C PHE A 27 -0.09 -11.46 -5.20
N ALA A 28 -1.33 -11.43 -4.72
CA ALA A 28 -2.48 -11.01 -5.51
C ALA A 28 -2.87 -9.56 -5.20
N ASN A 29 -3.14 -9.25 -3.93
CA ASN A 29 -3.52 -7.91 -3.49
C ASN A 29 -3.43 -7.74 -1.98
N CYS A 30 -3.57 -6.50 -1.51
CA CYS A 30 -3.62 -6.14 -0.10
C CYS A 30 -4.93 -5.39 0.20
N TYR A 31 -5.38 -5.46 1.44
CA TYR A 31 -6.56 -4.78 1.98
C TYR A 31 -6.31 -4.41 3.44
N VAL A 32 -7.10 -3.49 3.99
CA VAL A 32 -6.99 -3.02 5.38
C VAL A 32 -8.35 -3.13 6.05
N SER A 33 -8.41 -3.41 7.36
CA SER A 33 -9.67 -3.30 8.09
C SER A 33 -10.14 -1.85 8.20
N GLU A 34 -11.45 -1.61 8.30
CA GLU A 34 -12.00 -0.25 8.44
C GLU A 34 -11.58 0.45 9.74
N ASP A 35 -11.37 -0.32 10.82
CA ASP A 35 -10.84 0.16 12.09
C ASP A 35 -9.32 0.42 12.06
N LEU A 36 -8.67 0.14 10.93
CA LEU A 36 -7.24 0.34 10.68
C LEU A 36 -6.32 -0.51 11.59
N SER A 37 -6.83 -1.59 12.18
CA SER A 37 -6.05 -2.46 13.07
C SER A 37 -5.36 -3.63 12.35
N LYS A 38 -5.79 -3.99 11.13
CA LYS A 38 -5.36 -5.20 10.43
C LYS A 38 -5.06 -4.96 8.95
N VAL A 39 -4.07 -5.70 8.44
CA VAL A 39 -3.82 -5.86 7.00
C VAL A 39 -4.17 -7.28 6.59
N PHE A 40 -4.85 -7.41 5.45
CA PHE A 40 -5.18 -8.67 4.82
C PHE A 40 -4.45 -8.79 3.49
N VAL A 41 -3.56 -9.78 3.38
CA VAL A 41 -2.79 -10.05 2.16
C VAL A 41 -3.36 -11.27 1.45
N GLN A 42 -3.89 -11.04 0.26
CA GLN A 42 -4.39 -12.09 -0.62
C GLN A 42 -3.24 -12.68 -1.43
N VAL A 43 -3.14 -14.01 -1.43
CA VAL A 43 -2.12 -14.77 -2.19
C VAL A 43 -2.77 -15.82 -3.08
N HIS A 44 -2.07 -16.20 -4.15
CA HIS A 44 -2.55 -17.22 -5.09
C HIS A 44 -2.44 -18.64 -4.53
N ASP A 45 -1.33 -18.97 -3.88
CA ASP A 45 -1.08 -20.24 -3.23
C ASP A 45 -0.37 -20.05 -1.89
N ILE A 46 -1.05 -20.47 -0.80
CA ILE A 46 -0.49 -20.41 0.54
C ILE A 46 0.73 -21.33 0.73
N LYS A 47 0.87 -22.38 -0.07
CA LYS A 47 2.00 -23.31 0.02
C LYS A 47 3.31 -22.63 -0.35
N VAL A 48 3.26 -21.65 -1.25
CA VAL A 48 4.43 -20.91 -1.77
C VAL A 48 4.87 -19.78 -0.82
N VAL A 49 4.00 -19.36 0.11
CA VAL A 49 4.36 -18.32 1.08
C VAL A 49 5.50 -18.81 2.00
N PRO A 50 6.61 -18.06 2.14
CA PRO A 50 7.72 -18.43 3.01
C PRO A 50 7.30 -18.67 4.45
N MET A 51 7.98 -19.60 5.14
CA MET A 51 7.62 -19.99 6.50
C MET A 51 7.77 -18.82 7.49
N GLU A 52 8.76 -17.96 7.29
CA GLU A 52 9.02 -16.78 8.11
C GLU A 52 7.83 -15.81 8.09
N ILE A 53 7.16 -15.70 6.94
CA ILE A 53 5.95 -14.89 6.80
C ILE A 53 4.75 -15.55 7.47
N LYS A 54 4.64 -16.88 7.40
CA LYS A 54 3.58 -17.62 8.10
C LYS A 54 3.70 -17.51 9.62
N PHE A 55 4.92 -17.45 10.16
CA PHE A 55 5.15 -17.28 11.60
C PHE A 55 4.91 -15.87 12.10
N THR A 56 4.93 -14.86 11.22
CA THR A 56 4.66 -13.47 11.58
C THR A 56 3.21 -13.05 11.36
N CYS A 57 2.43 -13.83 10.61
CA CYS A 57 1.00 -13.54 10.44
C CYS A 57 0.20 -13.86 11.72
N THR A 58 -0.73 -12.97 12.07
CA THR A 58 -1.62 -13.13 13.23
C THR A 58 -2.59 -14.29 13.01
N THR A 59 -3.11 -14.42 11.79
CA THR A 59 -4.05 -15.48 11.44
C THR A 59 -3.88 -15.86 9.97
N LEU A 60 -3.96 -17.16 9.71
CA LEU A 60 -3.95 -17.70 8.37
C LEU A 60 -5.35 -18.20 7.99
N HIS A 61 -5.92 -17.64 6.93
CA HIS A 61 -7.22 -18.03 6.42
C HIS A 61 -7.06 -18.82 5.12
N VAL A 62 -7.31 -20.13 5.18
CA VAL A 62 -7.17 -21.04 4.04
C VAL A 62 -8.53 -21.35 3.42
N LYS A 63 -8.80 -20.78 2.23
CA LYS A 63 -9.97 -20.97 1.34
C LYS A 63 -11.38 -20.80 1.98
N ASP A 64 -12.27 -20.24 1.17
CA ASP A 64 -13.74 -20.11 1.32
C ASP A 64 -14.31 -19.29 2.50
N GLY A 65 -13.68 -19.27 3.69
CA GLY A 65 -14.22 -18.56 4.86
C GLY A 65 -14.26 -17.02 4.74
N LEU A 66 -13.32 -16.40 4.04
CA LEU A 66 -13.28 -14.94 3.85
C LEU A 66 -14.00 -14.47 2.58
N LYS A 67 -14.28 -15.37 1.64
CA LYS A 67 -15.14 -15.02 0.50
C LYS A 67 -16.55 -14.74 0.99
N GLU A 68 -17.04 -15.55 1.93
CA GLU A 68 -18.35 -15.37 2.54
C GLU A 68 -18.38 -14.19 3.51
N LYS A 69 -17.31 -13.97 4.30
CA LYS A 69 -17.27 -12.88 5.29
C LYS A 69 -16.93 -11.50 4.69
N TYR A 70 -15.98 -11.45 3.74
CA TYR A 70 -15.38 -10.20 3.25
C TYR A 70 -15.33 -10.08 1.72
N GLY A 71 -15.87 -11.06 0.98
CA GLY A 71 -15.89 -11.01 -0.49
C GLY A 71 -14.54 -11.25 -1.17
N ILE A 72 -13.50 -11.67 -0.43
CA ILE A 72 -12.15 -11.86 -0.97
C ILE A 72 -11.93 -13.33 -1.32
N PRO A 73 -11.74 -13.68 -2.61
CA PRO A 73 -11.51 -15.05 -3.00
C PRO A 73 -10.07 -15.49 -2.68
N GLY A 74 -9.86 -16.77 -2.41
CA GLY A 74 -8.52 -17.35 -2.27
C GLY A 74 -7.99 -17.38 -0.83
N ALA A 75 -6.68 -17.59 -0.69
CA ALA A 75 -6.00 -17.63 0.60
C ALA A 75 -5.59 -16.23 1.04
N VAL A 76 -5.75 -15.94 2.32
CA VAL A 76 -5.44 -14.62 2.89
C VAL A 76 -4.65 -14.78 4.18
N LEU A 77 -3.62 -13.95 4.31
CA LEU A 77 -2.85 -13.80 5.55
C LEU A 77 -3.30 -12.52 6.24
N GLU A 78 -3.58 -12.60 7.54
CA GLU A 78 -3.94 -11.48 8.39
C GLU A 78 -2.74 -11.07 9.24
N PHE A 79 -2.46 -9.78 9.29
CA PHE A 79 -1.41 -9.18 10.09
C PHE A 79 -1.99 -8.06 10.95
N THR A 80 -1.58 -8.00 12.21
CA THR A 80 -1.89 -6.87 13.09
C THR A 80 -1.01 -5.69 12.74
N ILE A 81 -1.61 -4.50 12.63
CA ILE A 81 -0.86 -3.25 12.45
C ILE A 81 -0.49 -2.71 13.83
N PRO A 82 0.80 -2.41 14.08
CA PRO A 82 1.21 -1.75 15.32
C PRO A 82 0.48 -0.42 15.54
N GLU A 83 -0.05 -0.20 16.74
CA GLU A 83 -0.83 0.99 17.11
C GLU A 83 -0.09 2.32 16.87
N LEU A 84 1.25 2.29 16.87
CA LEU A 84 2.08 3.45 16.59
C LEU A 84 1.78 4.07 15.21
N TRP A 85 1.24 3.28 14.27
CA TRP A 85 0.87 3.72 12.93
C TRP A 85 -0.55 4.27 12.81
N ASN A 86 -1.37 4.22 13.86
CA ASN A 86 -2.79 4.60 13.79
C ASN A 86 -3.01 5.99 13.19
N ARG A 87 -2.19 6.97 13.57
CA ARG A 87 -2.25 8.33 13.02
C ARG A 87 -1.96 8.34 11.52
N ASP A 88 -0.94 7.63 11.07
CA ASP A 88 -0.54 7.58 9.67
C ASP A 88 -1.57 6.84 8.81
N LEU A 89 -2.20 5.80 9.36
CA LEU A 89 -3.30 5.07 8.70
C LEU A 89 -4.55 5.93 8.55
N GLN A 90 -4.89 6.76 9.53
CA GLN A 90 -6.00 7.71 9.43
C GLN A 90 -5.74 8.76 8.34
N LEU A 91 -4.49 9.22 8.20
CA LEU A 91 -4.09 10.12 7.13
C LEU A 91 -4.15 9.42 5.76
N PHE A 92 -3.67 8.18 5.66
CA PHE A 92 -3.78 7.33 4.48
C PHE A 92 -5.24 7.16 4.05
N GLN A 93 -6.14 6.81 4.97
CA GLN A 93 -7.58 6.62 4.69
C GLN A 93 -8.22 7.90 4.13
N LYS A 94 -7.75 9.08 4.57
CA LYS A 94 -8.22 10.39 4.09
C LYS A 94 -7.52 10.87 2.81
N GLY A 95 -6.55 10.12 2.28
CA GLY A 95 -5.73 10.53 1.14
C GLY A 95 -4.71 11.64 1.45
N LEU A 96 -4.43 11.90 2.74
CA LEU A 96 -3.51 12.95 3.18
C LEU A 96 -2.06 12.44 3.28
N TYR A 97 -1.54 11.91 2.18
CA TYR A 97 -0.25 11.23 2.12
C TYR A 97 0.91 12.16 2.50
N SER A 98 0.84 13.44 2.10
CA SER A 98 1.90 14.40 2.39
C SER A 98 2.08 14.68 3.88
N LYS A 99 1.04 14.41 4.68
CA LYS A 99 0.99 14.67 6.12
C LYS A 99 1.42 13.47 6.96
N MET A 100 1.64 12.31 6.35
CA MET A 100 2.16 11.13 7.06
C MET A 100 3.51 11.45 7.70
N SER A 101 3.81 10.77 8.79
CA SER A 101 5.05 10.96 9.54
C SER A 101 6.27 10.70 8.65
N PRO A 102 7.40 11.41 8.87
CA PRO A 102 8.64 11.14 8.13
C PRO A 102 9.05 9.67 8.21
N HIS A 103 8.89 9.06 9.39
CA HIS A 103 9.23 7.65 9.59
C HIS A 103 8.36 6.71 8.74
N ALA A 104 7.05 6.95 8.63
CA ALA A 104 6.18 6.18 7.74
C ALA A 104 6.60 6.35 6.27
N LYS A 105 6.88 7.59 5.85
CA LYS A 105 7.32 7.88 4.47
C LYS A 105 8.62 7.16 4.12
N ASP A 106 9.58 7.12 5.04
CA ASP A 106 10.86 6.43 4.84
C ASP A 106 10.66 4.92 4.67
N LEU A 107 9.80 4.30 5.49
CA LEU A 107 9.45 2.89 5.34
C LEU A 107 8.76 2.62 4.00
N ILE A 108 7.82 3.48 3.59
CA ILE A 108 7.12 3.37 2.31
C ILE A 108 8.13 3.45 1.15
N LYS A 109 9.02 4.44 1.14
CA LYS A 109 10.07 4.56 0.10
C LYS A 109 10.97 3.33 0.06
N LYS A 110 11.34 2.78 1.22
CA LYS A 110 12.26 1.64 1.32
C LYS A 110 11.63 0.30 0.99
N LEU A 111 10.38 0.06 1.40
CA LEU A 111 9.77 -1.27 1.43
C LEU A 111 8.56 -1.43 0.50
N SER A 112 8.01 -0.37 -0.08
CA SER A 112 6.84 -0.48 -0.99
C SER A 112 7.13 -1.29 -2.26
N GLY A 113 8.41 -1.47 -2.61
CA GLY A 113 8.80 -2.08 -3.88
C GLY A 113 8.58 -1.18 -5.09
N LEU A 114 8.28 0.10 -4.87
CA LEU A 114 8.22 1.14 -5.88
C LEU A 114 9.62 1.65 -6.21
N LYS A 115 9.81 2.16 -7.42
CA LYS A 115 11.10 2.75 -7.84
C LYS A 115 11.30 4.07 -7.12
N TYR A 116 12.44 4.21 -6.45
CA TYR A 116 12.83 5.43 -5.77
C TYR A 116 14.28 5.74 -6.14
N GLU A 117 14.51 6.90 -6.75
CA GLU A 117 15.84 7.34 -7.20
C GLU A 117 16.56 6.27 -8.05
N ASP A 118 15.80 5.51 -8.83
CA ASP A 118 16.31 4.42 -9.68
C ASP A 118 16.93 5.02 -10.94
N THR A 119 18.24 4.86 -11.13
CA THR A 119 18.93 5.37 -12.32
C THR A 119 18.65 4.45 -13.51
N LYS A 120 17.85 4.95 -14.47
CA LYS A 120 17.64 4.29 -15.76
C LYS A 120 18.08 5.18 -16.90
N LEU A 121 19.01 4.70 -17.72
CA LEU A 121 19.49 5.42 -18.91
C LEU A 121 19.94 6.86 -18.55
N ASP A 122 20.74 6.99 -17.48
CA ASP A 122 21.23 8.27 -16.92
C ASP A 122 20.14 9.26 -16.45
N LYS A 123 18.90 8.79 -16.29
CA LYS A 123 17.80 9.55 -15.70
C LYS A 123 17.38 8.92 -14.39
N MET A 124 17.27 9.74 -13.35
CA MET A 124 16.70 9.34 -12.07
C MET A 124 15.19 9.18 -12.21
N VAL A 125 14.67 8.00 -11.88
CA VAL A 125 13.25 7.67 -12.00
C VAL A 125 12.69 7.33 -10.62
N THR A 126 11.70 8.12 -10.20
CA THR A 126 10.92 7.87 -8.98
C THR A 126 9.46 7.68 -9.34
N ASP A 127 8.82 6.68 -8.76
CA ASP A 127 7.39 6.41 -8.94
C ASP A 127 6.55 7.59 -8.42
N TYR A 128 5.54 8.01 -9.18
CA TYR A 128 4.71 9.16 -8.83
C TYR A 128 4.06 9.04 -7.45
N ARG A 129 3.77 7.81 -6.99
CA ARG A 129 3.20 7.58 -5.66
C ARG A 129 4.15 7.99 -4.54
N LEU A 130 5.45 7.79 -4.74
CA LEU A 130 6.47 8.23 -3.80
C LEU A 130 6.72 9.73 -3.90
N LEU A 131 6.62 10.33 -5.09
CA LEU A 131 6.68 11.78 -5.28
C LEU A 131 5.52 12.52 -4.58
N ALA A 132 4.34 11.89 -4.54
CA ALA A 132 3.16 12.44 -3.87
C ALA A 132 3.32 12.53 -2.33
N LEU A 133 4.14 11.65 -1.73
CA LEU A 133 4.43 11.71 -0.28
C LEU A 133 5.02 13.05 0.15
N ASP A 134 5.71 13.76 -0.75
CA ASP A 134 6.37 15.02 -0.42
C ASP A 134 5.86 16.19 -1.28
N LYS A 135 4.71 16.03 -1.94
CA LYS A 135 4.12 17.02 -2.85
C LYS A 135 5.15 17.58 -3.84
N SER A 136 5.91 16.67 -4.48
CA SER A 136 6.97 17.04 -5.40
C SER A 136 6.52 18.10 -6.43
N PRO A 137 7.26 19.21 -6.59
CA PRO A 137 6.96 20.22 -7.60
C PRO A 137 6.90 19.62 -9.00
N TYR A 138 7.79 18.68 -9.32
CA TYR A 138 7.80 17.99 -10.61
C TYR A 138 6.50 17.23 -10.88
N LEU A 139 5.98 16.50 -9.88
CA LEU A 139 4.71 15.79 -10.05
C LEU A 139 3.54 16.77 -10.22
N ARG A 140 3.57 17.90 -9.50
CA ARG A 140 2.55 18.94 -9.64
C ARG A 140 2.55 19.54 -11.04
N GLU A 141 3.71 20.00 -11.52
CA GLU A 141 3.87 20.55 -12.87
C GLU A 141 3.37 19.56 -13.93
N TYR A 142 3.78 18.29 -13.82
CA TYR A 142 3.30 17.23 -14.71
C TYR A 142 1.78 17.08 -14.71
N LEU A 143 1.13 17.11 -13.54
CA LEU A 143 -0.32 17.00 -13.43
C LEU A 143 -1.05 18.24 -13.95
N GLU A 144 -0.53 19.44 -13.67
CA GLU A 144 -1.05 20.70 -14.18
C GLU A 144 -1.01 20.76 -15.71
N GLU A 145 0.10 20.35 -16.32
CA GLU A 145 0.25 20.25 -17.76
C GLU A 145 -0.71 19.20 -18.35
N ALA A 146 -0.72 17.98 -17.78
CA ALA A 146 -1.53 16.88 -18.29
C ALA A 146 -3.04 17.15 -18.22
N LEU A 147 -3.49 17.87 -17.20
CA LEU A 147 -4.89 18.22 -16.99
C LEU A 147 -5.26 19.61 -17.52
N SER A 148 -4.28 20.41 -17.95
CA SER A 148 -4.45 21.81 -18.38
C SER A 148 -5.15 22.67 -17.31
N VAL A 149 -4.71 22.56 -16.05
CA VAL A 149 -5.24 23.30 -14.89
C VAL A 149 -4.11 23.82 -14.01
N HIS A 150 -4.40 24.76 -13.10
CA HIS A 150 -3.52 25.09 -11.98
C HIS A 150 -4.05 24.48 -10.69
N LEU A 151 -3.20 23.74 -9.97
CA LEU A 151 -3.56 23.08 -8.73
C LEU A 151 -3.20 23.98 -7.55
N THR A 152 -4.06 24.05 -6.53
CA THR A 152 -3.75 24.84 -5.34
C THR A 152 -2.54 24.24 -4.60
N PRO A 153 -1.66 25.07 -3.98
CA PRO A 153 -0.44 24.58 -3.32
C PRO A 153 -0.70 23.52 -2.24
N ASP A 154 -1.84 23.61 -1.56
CA ASP A 154 -2.22 22.69 -0.49
C ASP A 154 -2.88 21.40 -0.97
N LEU A 155 -3.18 21.27 -2.27
CA LEU A 155 -3.79 20.06 -2.82
C LEU A 155 -2.85 18.85 -2.69
N GLU A 156 -3.40 17.71 -2.28
CA GLU A 156 -2.72 16.40 -2.39
C GLU A 156 -2.63 15.98 -3.86
N LEU A 157 -1.54 15.33 -4.24
CA LEU A 157 -1.26 14.99 -5.65
C LEU A 157 -1.72 13.57 -6.03
N MET A 158 -2.54 12.95 -5.17
CA MET A 158 -3.10 11.62 -5.37
C MET A 158 -4.51 11.56 -4.80
N GLU A 159 -5.35 10.75 -5.42
CA GLU A 159 -6.68 10.43 -4.90
C GLU A 159 -6.58 9.59 -3.61
N PRO A 160 -7.55 9.71 -2.69
CA PRO A 160 -7.68 8.80 -1.55
C PRO A 160 -7.78 7.32 -1.96
N PRO A 161 -7.44 6.39 -1.07
CA PRO A 161 -7.64 4.97 -1.33
C PRO A 161 -9.12 4.66 -1.56
N ALA A 162 -9.38 3.79 -2.53
CA ALA A 162 -10.75 3.41 -2.88
C ALA A 162 -11.40 2.59 -1.75
N LYS A 163 -12.72 2.70 -1.59
CA LYS A 163 -13.45 2.10 -0.46
C LYS A 163 -13.33 0.58 -0.42
N GLU A 164 -13.27 -0.06 -1.58
CA GLU A 164 -13.09 -1.51 -1.75
C GLU A 164 -11.74 -2.05 -1.24
N GLN A 165 -10.80 -1.17 -0.88
CA GLN A 165 -9.54 -1.57 -0.23
C GLN A 165 -9.72 -1.74 1.29
N PHE A 166 -10.86 -1.33 1.84
CA PHE A 166 -11.21 -1.43 3.25
C PHE A 166 -12.24 -2.53 3.49
N ILE A 167 -12.04 -3.33 4.53
CA ILE A 167 -12.88 -4.47 4.88
C ILE A 167 -13.51 -4.25 6.25
N VAL A 168 -14.82 -4.49 6.33
CA VAL A 168 -15.56 -4.56 7.62
C VAL A 168 -15.22 -5.90 8.29
N VAL A 169 -14.64 -5.88 9.50
CA VAL A 169 -14.12 -7.07 10.21
C VAL A 169 -15.06 -7.53 11.32
#